data_AF-A0A3Q9AHV6-F1
#
_entry.id   AF-A0A3Q9AHV6-F1
#
_cell.length_a   1.000
_cell.length_b   1.000
_cell.length_c   1.000
_cell.angle_alpha   90.00
_cell.angle_beta   90.00
_cell.angle_gamma   90.00
#
_symmetry.space_group_name_H-M   'P 1'
#
loop_
_entity.id
_entity.type
_entity.pdbx_description
1 polymer ?
#
loop_
_entity_poly.entity_id
_entity_poly.type
_entity_poly.pdbx_seq_one_letter_code
_entity_poly.pdbx_strand_id
1 'polypeptide(L)'
;MTRSLLACACASMAILLAVAGASAQTQTSAASDQPAADQGAADQGTPADEDSQAPIPFEGGQLTITQPEQDGEKVLAYDGKELASNYDVFFDRIVKIGDVNVALVDVGDGGNQCGPAKVIVWKPKDGEIQTTTVEQDECGAPPAAVSDAAIYFVPYLLPGETRPALQWSPTTGLTTSGELTYAPEPGTDWKDVDPSKYDNIIDAFHNEAVSKAAEALLGKAMPDVATSLLVGGGTEKTASGAFYASGCVPHDCGGNDGFMAVDPVKHKLYFARRGDNPEPDTWPPVKDWPADIKKAYDDAQGSAN
;
A
#
# COMPACT_ATOMS: atom_id res chain seq x y z
N MET A 1 7.59 49.10 -37.13
CA MET A 1 8.40 50.33 -37.16
C MET A 1 8.39 50.93 -35.76
N THR A 2 9.60 51.17 -35.20
CA THR A 2 9.95 52.09 -34.08
C THR A 2 9.24 51.91 -32.72
N ARG A 3 9.88 51.82 -31.54
CA ARG A 3 11.23 52.21 -31.10
C ARG A 3 11.54 51.67 -29.67
N SER A 4 12.82 51.30 -29.48
CA SER A 4 13.74 51.43 -28.34
C SER A 4 13.37 51.15 -26.86
N LEU A 5 14.06 50.13 -26.33
CA LEU A 5 14.94 50.06 -25.14
C LEU A 5 15.14 51.31 -24.26
N LEU A 6 15.07 51.14 -22.92
CA LEU A 6 16.15 51.50 -21.97
C LEU A 6 15.88 50.98 -20.54
N ALA A 7 16.97 50.54 -19.90
CA ALA A 7 17.09 50.00 -18.55
C ALA A 7 17.05 51.10 -17.46
N CYS A 8 16.78 50.72 -16.20
CA CYS A 8 17.75 50.71 -15.08
C CYS A 8 17.06 50.77 -13.69
N ALA A 9 17.77 50.20 -12.70
CA ALA A 9 17.79 50.54 -11.27
C ALA A 9 16.81 49.85 -10.27
N CYS A 10 17.38 48.84 -9.59
CA CYS A 10 17.42 48.57 -8.14
C CYS A 10 16.42 49.25 -7.20
N ALA A 11 15.71 48.44 -6.41
CA ALA A 11 15.56 48.65 -4.97
C ALA A 11 15.11 47.36 -4.27
N SER A 12 16.04 46.75 -3.53
CA SER A 12 15.77 45.71 -2.54
C SER A 12 15.23 46.36 -1.26
N MET A 13 14.17 45.81 -0.66
CA MET A 13 13.91 45.98 0.78
C MET A 13 13.28 44.71 1.34
N ALA A 14 14.01 44.14 2.31
CA ALA A 14 13.65 43.01 3.11
C ALA A 14 12.58 43.37 4.14
N ILE A 15 11.66 42.44 4.41
CA ILE A 15 10.83 42.45 5.61
C ILE A 15 11.22 41.22 6.44
N LEU A 16 11.89 41.49 7.55
CA LEU A 16 12.17 40.56 8.64
C LEU A 16 10.89 40.34 9.46
N LEU A 17 10.49 39.09 9.66
CA LEU A 17 9.67 38.66 10.80
C LEU A 17 10.38 37.49 11.47
N ALA A 18 10.77 37.71 12.72
CA ALA A 18 11.46 36.77 13.57
C ALA A 18 10.47 35.73 14.13
N VAL A 19 10.81 34.46 14.00
CA VAL A 19 10.20 33.35 14.75
C VAL A 19 11.29 32.83 15.69
N ALA A 20 11.08 33.02 16.99
CA ALA A 20 11.88 32.39 18.03
C ALA A 20 10.95 31.96 19.16
N GLY A 21 10.79 30.65 19.32
CA GLY A 21 9.96 30.04 20.34
C GLY A 21 10.28 28.56 20.47
N ALA A 22 11.47 28.25 20.99
CA ALA A 22 11.79 26.95 21.53
C ALA A 22 12.85 27.11 22.63
N SER A 23 12.48 26.83 23.87
CA SER A 23 13.42 26.54 24.95
C SER A 23 12.92 25.27 25.61
N ALA A 24 13.70 24.21 25.42
CA ALA A 24 13.55 22.94 26.10
C ALA A 24 13.89 23.11 27.60
N GLN A 25 13.10 22.48 28.47
CA GLN A 25 13.56 22.11 29.81
C GLN A 25 13.15 20.66 30.10
N THR A 26 14.16 19.80 30.07
CA THR A 26 14.24 18.53 30.78
C THR A 26 14.28 18.82 32.28
N GLN A 27 13.43 18.17 33.08
CA GLN A 27 13.78 17.77 34.45
C GLN A 27 12.82 16.71 34.98
N THR A 28 13.40 15.56 35.31
CA THR A 28 12.81 14.39 35.96
C THR A 28 12.87 14.55 37.49
N SER A 29 12.06 13.72 38.19
CA SER A 29 12.09 13.36 39.63
C SER A 29 11.34 14.32 40.57
N ALA A 30 10.67 13.90 41.64
CA ALA A 30 10.54 12.60 42.30
C ALA A 30 9.20 12.52 43.03
N ALA A 31 8.81 11.30 43.40
CA ALA A 31 7.68 10.97 44.24
C ALA A 31 7.85 11.40 45.70
N SER A 32 6.76 11.83 46.34
CA SER A 32 6.50 11.67 47.77
C SER A 32 5.02 11.86 48.06
N ASP A 33 4.39 10.81 48.61
CA ASP A 33 3.50 10.86 49.79
C ASP A 33 2.35 9.84 49.72
N GLN A 34 2.37 8.90 50.67
CA GLN A 34 1.22 8.17 51.21
C GLN A 34 1.05 8.67 52.67
N PRO A 35 -0.04 8.36 53.42
CA PRO A 35 -1.34 7.79 53.05
C PRO A 35 -2.56 8.47 53.72
N ALA A 36 -3.79 8.20 53.25
CA ALA A 36 -4.97 8.14 54.12
C ALA A 36 -6.08 7.28 53.50
N ALA A 37 -6.62 6.36 54.30
CA ALA A 37 -7.71 5.45 53.99
C ALA A 37 -9.07 6.17 53.91
N ASP A 38 -10.02 5.69 53.10
CA ASP A 38 -11.06 4.74 53.51
C ASP A 38 -12.28 4.75 52.54
N GLN A 39 -12.84 3.55 52.35
CA GLN A 39 -14.21 3.22 51.95
C GLN A 39 -14.80 3.64 50.58
N GLY A 40 -15.14 2.60 49.79
CA GLY A 40 -16.17 2.67 48.76
C GLY A 40 -16.15 1.48 47.82
N ALA A 41 -16.76 0.36 48.22
CA ALA A 41 -17.04 -0.74 47.31
C ALA A 41 -18.04 -0.29 46.22
N ALA A 42 -17.61 -0.32 44.96
CA ALA A 42 -18.50 -0.34 43.81
C ALA A 42 -17.75 -0.97 42.64
N ASP A 43 -18.41 -1.98 42.05
CA ASP A 43 -18.16 -2.64 40.77
C ASP A 43 -16.71 -2.82 40.31
N GLN A 44 -16.30 -4.10 40.29
CA GLN A 44 -15.39 -4.57 39.26
C GLN A 44 -16.07 -4.35 37.90
N GLY A 45 -15.91 -3.16 37.33
CA GLY A 45 -16.05 -2.97 35.91
C GLY A 45 -15.06 -3.90 35.24
N THR A 46 -15.57 -4.94 34.59
CA THR A 46 -14.87 -5.64 33.53
C THR A 46 -14.19 -4.58 32.66
N PRO A 47 -12.89 -4.69 32.35
CA PRO A 47 -12.29 -3.84 31.33
C PRO A 47 -13.18 -3.99 30.10
N ALA A 48 -13.76 -2.89 29.62
CA ALA A 48 -14.40 -2.90 28.32
C ALA A 48 -13.31 -3.36 27.33
N ASP A 49 -13.57 -4.45 26.60
CA ASP A 49 -12.79 -4.77 25.42
C ASP A 49 -12.91 -3.56 24.49
N GLU A 50 -11.87 -2.71 24.49
CA GLU A 50 -11.83 -1.45 23.74
C GLU A 50 -11.95 -1.65 22.22
N ASP A 51 -11.88 -2.89 21.75
CA ASP A 51 -11.98 -3.28 20.34
C ASP A 51 -13.33 -3.90 19.94
N SER A 52 -14.34 -3.93 20.82
CA SER A 52 -15.65 -4.50 20.48
C SER A 52 -16.54 -3.51 19.71
N GLN A 53 -16.74 -3.77 18.42
CA GLN A 53 -17.70 -3.02 17.60
C GLN A 53 -19.15 -3.41 17.97
N ALA A 54 -20.03 -2.41 18.13
CA ALA A 54 -21.44 -2.66 18.38
C ALA A 54 -22.10 -3.48 17.25
N PRO A 55 -23.07 -4.37 17.56
CA PRO A 55 -23.79 -5.13 16.54
C PRO A 55 -24.41 -4.24 15.45
N ILE A 56 -24.34 -4.71 14.21
CA ILE A 56 -24.74 -3.96 13.01
C ILE A 56 -26.04 -4.58 12.49
N PRO A 57 -27.18 -3.89 12.54
CA PRO A 57 -28.43 -4.42 12.01
C PRO A 57 -28.32 -4.70 10.50
N PHE A 58 -28.67 -5.91 10.08
CA PHE A 58 -28.60 -6.32 8.67
C PHE A 58 -29.68 -7.37 8.37
N GLU A 59 -30.49 -7.16 7.34
CA GLU A 59 -31.41 -8.18 6.78
C GLU A 59 -32.31 -8.93 7.80
N GLY A 60 -32.75 -8.21 8.84
CA GLY A 60 -33.64 -8.71 9.90
C GLY A 60 -32.93 -9.38 11.08
N GLY A 61 -31.60 -9.45 11.06
CA GLY A 61 -30.73 -9.87 12.17
C GLY A 61 -29.61 -8.87 12.40
N GLN A 62 -28.46 -9.36 12.85
CA GLN A 62 -27.28 -8.52 13.12
C GLN A 62 -25.96 -9.18 12.70
N LEU A 63 -25.05 -8.37 12.15
CA LEU A 63 -23.65 -8.70 12.02
C LEU A 63 -22.91 -8.31 13.30
N THR A 64 -21.98 -9.16 13.73
CA THR A 64 -21.13 -8.91 14.90
C THR A 64 -19.68 -9.22 14.55
N ILE A 65 -18.76 -8.42 15.08
CA ILE A 65 -17.32 -8.67 15.04
C ILE A 65 -16.86 -8.82 16.49
N THR A 66 -16.31 -9.98 16.82
CA THR A 66 -15.86 -10.30 18.18
C THR A 66 -14.47 -10.90 18.16
N GLN A 67 -13.67 -10.65 19.18
CA GLN A 67 -12.39 -11.30 19.39
C GLN A 67 -12.50 -12.19 20.64
N PRO A 68 -12.72 -13.50 20.50
CA PRO A 68 -12.97 -14.38 21.64
C PRO A 68 -11.77 -14.54 22.60
N GLU A 69 -10.57 -14.33 22.07
CA GLU A 69 -9.30 -14.42 22.81
C GLU A 69 -8.55 -13.09 22.67
N GLN A 70 -7.87 -12.64 23.74
CA GLN A 70 -7.27 -11.30 23.84
C GLN A 70 -6.31 -10.91 22.71
N ASP A 71 -5.68 -11.89 22.06
CA ASP A 71 -4.79 -11.71 20.90
C ASP A 71 -5.15 -12.68 19.76
N GLY A 72 -6.38 -13.23 19.79
CA GLY A 72 -6.85 -14.21 18.83
C GLY A 72 -7.43 -13.60 17.57
N GLU A 73 -7.93 -14.44 16.67
CA GLU A 73 -8.65 -14.00 15.48
C GLU A 73 -9.93 -13.25 15.86
N LYS A 74 -10.24 -12.20 15.10
CA LYS A 74 -11.55 -11.57 15.08
C LYS A 74 -12.47 -12.41 14.19
N VAL A 75 -13.73 -12.53 14.62
CA VAL A 75 -14.74 -13.36 13.98
C VAL A 75 -15.90 -12.48 13.54
N LEU A 76 -16.19 -12.47 12.24
CA LEU A 76 -17.42 -11.93 11.66
C LEU A 76 -18.52 -13.00 11.76
N ALA A 77 -19.66 -12.67 12.36
CA ALA A 77 -20.81 -13.55 12.44
C ALA A 77 -22.12 -12.84 12.11
N TYR A 78 -23.12 -13.60 11.65
CA TYR A 78 -24.51 -13.17 11.48
C TYR A 78 -25.41 -13.99 12.41
N ASP A 79 -26.08 -13.34 13.36
CA ASP A 79 -26.91 -13.99 14.39
C ASP A 79 -26.18 -15.18 15.08
N GLY A 80 -24.86 -15.04 15.30
CA GLY A 80 -24.01 -16.06 15.91
C GLY A 80 -23.47 -17.14 14.96
N LYS A 81 -23.88 -17.16 13.69
CA LYS A 81 -23.28 -18.01 12.66
C LYS A 81 -22.04 -17.33 12.10
N GLU A 82 -20.88 -17.93 12.30
CA GLU A 82 -19.62 -17.47 11.73
C GLU A 82 -19.68 -17.38 10.19
N LEU A 83 -19.15 -16.29 9.67
CA LEU A 83 -19.10 -15.95 8.25
C LEU A 83 -17.67 -15.87 7.72
N ALA A 84 -16.74 -15.35 8.52
CA ALA A 84 -15.32 -15.23 8.23
C ALA A 84 -14.55 -14.95 9.54
N SER A 85 -13.27 -15.29 9.59
CA SER A 85 -12.34 -14.91 10.66
C SER A 85 -10.98 -14.56 10.10
N ASN A 86 -10.29 -13.61 10.75
CA ASN A 86 -8.86 -13.36 10.58
C ASN A 86 -8.37 -12.43 11.72
N TYR A 87 -7.07 -12.13 11.77
CA TYR A 87 -6.47 -11.23 12.75
C TYR A 87 -7.13 -9.85 12.75
N ASP A 88 -7.34 -9.27 11.56
CA ASP A 88 -8.10 -8.03 11.38
C ASP A 88 -9.41 -8.26 10.62
N VAL A 89 -10.50 -7.79 11.23
CA VAL A 89 -11.84 -7.79 10.66
C VAL A 89 -12.47 -6.43 10.95
N PHE A 90 -12.86 -5.71 9.90
CA PHE A 90 -13.42 -4.37 10.01
C PHE A 90 -14.65 -4.21 9.12
N PHE A 91 -15.75 -3.72 9.67
CA PHE A 91 -16.92 -3.40 8.87
C PHE A 91 -16.68 -2.11 8.06
N ASP A 92 -16.81 -2.19 6.74
CA ASP A 92 -16.70 -1.03 5.84
C ASP A 92 -18.04 -0.29 5.80
N ARG A 93 -19.07 -0.91 5.20
CA ARG A 93 -20.38 -0.29 4.97
C ARG A 93 -21.43 -1.27 4.49
N ILE A 94 -22.69 -0.85 4.52
CA ILE A 94 -23.79 -1.48 3.79
C ILE A 94 -24.09 -0.66 2.54
N VAL A 95 -24.25 -1.32 1.40
CA VAL A 95 -24.67 -0.74 0.12
C VAL A 95 -25.87 -1.47 -0.46
N LYS A 96 -26.53 -0.87 -1.45
CA LYS A 96 -27.68 -1.46 -2.13
C LYS A 96 -27.31 -1.77 -3.58
N ILE A 97 -27.50 -3.03 -4.00
CA ILE A 97 -27.33 -3.48 -5.39
C ILE A 97 -28.69 -3.98 -5.89
N GLY A 98 -29.32 -3.20 -6.78
CA GLY A 98 -30.73 -3.34 -7.12
C GLY A 98 -31.62 -3.22 -5.87
N ASP A 99 -32.25 -4.33 -5.49
CA ASP A 99 -33.11 -4.42 -4.29
C ASP A 99 -32.49 -5.21 -3.13
N VAL A 100 -31.22 -5.57 -3.23
CA VAL A 100 -30.52 -6.37 -2.21
C VAL A 100 -29.58 -5.47 -1.42
N ASN A 101 -29.67 -5.48 -0.08
CA ASN A 101 -28.66 -4.86 0.76
C ASN A 101 -27.46 -5.81 0.89
N VAL A 102 -26.28 -5.22 0.88
CA VAL A 102 -25.01 -5.94 0.83
C VAL A 102 -24.08 -5.29 1.84
N ALA A 103 -23.63 -6.04 2.83
CA ALA A 103 -22.59 -5.60 3.74
C ALA A 103 -21.21 -5.95 3.17
N LEU A 104 -20.30 -4.98 3.26
CA LEU A 104 -18.91 -5.09 2.89
C LEU A 104 -18.07 -5.08 4.16
N VAL A 105 -17.20 -6.08 4.29
CA VAL A 105 -16.34 -6.26 5.47
C VAL A 105 -14.92 -6.54 4.99
N ASP A 106 -13.95 -5.84 5.55
CA ASP A 106 -12.53 -6.08 5.34
C ASP A 106 -12.05 -7.18 6.28
N VAL A 107 -11.37 -8.20 5.75
CA VAL A 107 -10.85 -9.35 6.50
C VAL A 107 -9.43 -9.66 6.03
N GLY A 108 -8.46 -9.67 6.93
CA GLY A 108 -7.06 -9.94 6.57
C GLY A 108 -6.15 -10.16 7.77
N ASP A 109 -4.89 -10.49 7.47
CA ASP A 109 -3.87 -10.83 8.48
C ASP A 109 -3.37 -9.61 9.28
N GLY A 110 -3.79 -8.41 8.87
CA GLY A 110 -3.34 -7.15 9.45
C GLY A 110 -1.95 -6.73 8.99
N GLY A 111 -1.42 -5.67 9.61
CA GLY A 111 -0.13 -5.09 9.25
C GLY A 111 -0.24 -4.00 8.17
N ASN A 112 0.92 -3.48 7.76
CA ASN A 112 1.02 -2.34 6.83
C ASN A 112 1.50 -2.71 5.43
N GLN A 113 1.81 -3.99 5.19
CA GLN A 113 2.39 -4.45 3.93
C GLN A 113 1.33 -4.88 2.91
N CYS A 114 0.20 -5.37 3.39
CA CYS A 114 -0.90 -5.84 2.55
C CYS A 114 -2.26 -5.36 3.04
N GLY A 115 -3.16 -5.17 2.08
CA GLY A 115 -4.54 -4.82 2.37
C GLY A 115 -5.34 -6.05 2.78
N PRO A 116 -6.48 -5.86 3.47
CA PRO A 116 -7.41 -6.94 3.72
C PRO A 116 -8.13 -7.38 2.43
N ALA A 117 -8.56 -8.64 2.40
CA ALA A 117 -9.54 -9.11 1.42
C ALA A 117 -10.91 -8.51 1.71
N LYS A 118 -11.79 -8.45 0.70
CA LYS A 118 -13.16 -7.97 0.88
C LYS A 118 -14.13 -9.13 0.97
N VAL A 119 -14.81 -9.27 2.10
CA VAL A 119 -15.94 -10.18 2.28
C VAL A 119 -17.24 -9.44 1.95
N ILE A 120 -18.01 -10.03 1.03
CA ILE A 120 -19.34 -9.57 0.63
C ILE A 120 -20.37 -10.44 1.34
N VAL A 121 -21.27 -9.82 2.09
CA VAL A 121 -22.36 -10.50 2.81
C VAL A 121 -23.70 -10.00 2.29
N TRP A 122 -24.60 -10.91 1.92
CA TRP A 122 -25.94 -10.57 1.44
C TRP A 122 -26.94 -11.64 1.79
N LYS A 123 -28.24 -11.30 1.74
CA LYS A 123 -29.32 -12.26 1.91
C LYS A 123 -30.21 -12.24 0.66
N PRO A 124 -30.27 -13.33 -0.14
CA PRO A 124 -31.24 -13.45 -1.21
C PRO A 124 -32.66 -13.34 -0.65
N LYS A 125 -33.60 -12.88 -1.48
CA LYS A 125 -35.02 -12.84 -1.10
C LYS A 125 -35.48 -14.24 -0.71
N ASP A 126 -36.01 -14.38 0.50
CA ASP A 126 -36.45 -15.65 1.11
C ASP A 126 -35.33 -16.70 1.31
N GLY A 127 -34.07 -16.29 1.26
CA GLY A 127 -32.89 -17.15 1.44
C GLY A 127 -32.17 -16.96 2.78
N GLU A 128 -31.15 -17.80 2.99
CA GLU A 128 -30.21 -17.64 4.10
C GLU A 128 -29.13 -16.60 3.77
N ILE A 129 -28.50 -16.05 4.81
CA ILE A 129 -27.31 -15.21 4.66
C ILE A 129 -26.24 -15.95 3.84
N GLN A 130 -25.68 -15.26 2.86
CA GLN A 130 -24.63 -15.74 1.96
C GLN A 130 -23.40 -14.86 2.09
N THR A 131 -22.24 -15.44 1.81
CA THR A 131 -20.97 -14.73 1.80
C THR A 131 -20.10 -15.16 0.62
N THR A 132 -19.22 -14.26 0.19
CA THR A 132 -18.12 -14.59 -0.70
C THR A 132 -16.94 -13.68 -0.40
N THR A 133 -15.73 -14.19 -0.57
CA THR A 133 -14.50 -13.42 -0.39
C THR A 133 -13.96 -13.01 -1.75
N VAL A 134 -13.55 -11.75 -1.85
CA VAL A 134 -12.81 -11.20 -2.98
C VAL A 134 -11.39 -10.95 -2.52
N GLU A 135 -10.46 -11.65 -3.15
CA GLU A 135 -9.03 -11.57 -2.94
C GLU A 135 -8.37 -11.68 -4.32
N GLN A 136 -7.37 -10.86 -4.62
CA GLN A 136 -6.77 -10.81 -5.96
C GLN A 136 -5.31 -11.27 -6.01
N ASP A 137 -4.55 -11.16 -4.91
CA ASP A 137 -3.09 -11.37 -4.96
C ASP A 137 -2.42 -11.62 -3.60
N GLU A 138 -3.08 -12.32 -2.66
CA GLU A 138 -2.56 -12.56 -1.30
C GLU A 138 -2.31 -11.29 -0.47
N CYS A 139 -2.51 -10.12 -1.09
CA CYS A 139 -2.34 -8.79 -0.53
C CYS A 139 -3.68 -8.03 -0.44
N GLY A 140 -4.78 -8.81 -0.47
CA GLY A 140 -6.15 -8.36 -0.29
C GLY A 140 -6.90 -8.08 -1.58
N ALA A 141 -7.91 -7.22 -1.47
CA ALA A 141 -8.65 -6.69 -2.61
C ALA A 141 -8.64 -5.15 -2.57
N PRO A 142 -8.51 -4.49 -3.73
CA PRO A 142 -8.66 -3.04 -3.83
C PRO A 142 -10.03 -2.56 -3.35
N PRO A 143 -10.15 -1.27 -2.97
CA PRO A 143 -11.41 -0.68 -2.54
C PRO A 143 -12.54 -0.92 -3.55
N ALA A 144 -13.69 -1.34 -3.02
CA ALA A 144 -14.87 -1.64 -3.82
C ALA A 144 -15.48 -0.36 -4.42
N ALA A 145 -15.66 -0.34 -5.75
CA ALA A 145 -16.44 0.68 -6.46
C ALA A 145 -17.89 0.19 -6.62
N VAL A 146 -18.85 0.97 -6.12
CA VAL A 146 -20.25 0.53 -6.02
C VAL A 146 -21.12 1.26 -7.03
N SER A 147 -21.94 0.52 -7.76
CA SER A 147 -22.98 1.01 -8.66
C SER A 147 -24.33 0.41 -8.30
N ASP A 148 -25.41 0.88 -8.94
CA ASP A 148 -26.75 0.33 -8.75
C ASP A 148 -26.87 -1.14 -9.18
N ALA A 149 -26.00 -1.62 -10.07
CA ALA A 149 -26.10 -2.94 -10.69
C ALA A 149 -25.09 -3.97 -10.16
N ALA A 150 -23.91 -3.51 -9.75
CA ALA A 150 -22.81 -4.37 -9.31
C ALA A 150 -21.79 -3.62 -8.45
N ILE A 151 -20.99 -4.41 -7.75
CA ILE A 151 -19.77 -3.98 -7.04
C ILE A 151 -18.58 -4.37 -7.89
N TYR A 152 -17.66 -3.43 -8.14
CA TYR A 152 -16.48 -3.62 -8.97
C TYR A 152 -15.21 -3.57 -8.13
N PHE A 153 -14.24 -4.40 -8.48
CA PHE A 153 -12.92 -4.49 -7.86
C PHE A 153 -11.87 -4.32 -8.96
N VAL A 154 -11.19 -3.19 -8.94
CA VAL A 154 -10.18 -2.81 -9.93
C VAL A 154 -8.82 -3.18 -9.36
N PRO A 155 -8.10 -4.18 -9.91
CA PRO A 155 -6.82 -4.65 -9.37
C PRO A 155 -5.80 -3.53 -9.23
N TYR A 156 -4.98 -3.60 -8.18
CA TYR A 156 -3.69 -2.93 -8.18
C TYR A 156 -2.80 -3.70 -9.15
N LEU A 157 -2.40 -3.03 -10.24
CA LEU A 157 -1.57 -3.60 -11.27
C LEU A 157 -0.14 -3.14 -11.05
N LEU A 158 0.78 -4.08 -10.99
CA LEU A 158 2.21 -3.78 -11.01
C LEU A 158 2.71 -3.63 -12.45
N PRO A 159 3.83 -2.93 -12.65
CA PRO A 159 4.47 -2.82 -13.95
C PRO A 159 4.62 -4.19 -14.66
N GLY A 160 4.08 -4.28 -15.88
CA GLY A 160 4.08 -5.50 -16.70
C GLY A 160 2.92 -6.47 -16.44
N GLU A 161 2.05 -6.20 -15.48
CA GLU A 161 0.93 -7.10 -15.16
C GLU A 161 -0.30 -6.88 -16.04
N THR A 162 -1.06 -7.96 -16.21
CA THR A 162 -2.45 -7.95 -16.65
C THR A 162 -3.24 -8.84 -15.71
N ARG A 163 -4.34 -8.30 -15.17
CA ARG A 163 -5.19 -9.00 -14.20
C ARG A 163 -6.68 -8.73 -14.47
N PRO A 164 -7.56 -9.65 -14.06
CA PRO A 164 -9.00 -9.46 -14.20
C PRO A 164 -9.49 -8.36 -13.26
N ALA A 165 -10.24 -7.40 -13.78
CA ALA A 165 -11.15 -6.58 -12.99
C ALA A 165 -12.38 -7.42 -12.65
N LEU A 166 -12.68 -7.56 -11.37
CA LEU A 166 -13.80 -8.38 -10.91
C LEU A 166 -15.05 -7.53 -10.72
N GLN A 167 -16.20 -8.15 -10.90
CA GLN A 167 -17.49 -7.59 -10.53
C GLN A 167 -18.32 -8.62 -9.78
N TRP A 168 -19.15 -8.15 -8.87
CA TRP A 168 -20.08 -8.98 -8.13
C TRP A 168 -21.50 -8.38 -8.19
N SER A 169 -22.50 -9.23 -8.39
CA SER A 169 -23.91 -8.88 -8.19
C SER A 169 -24.66 -10.03 -7.50
N PRO A 170 -25.79 -9.74 -6.83
CA PRO A 170 -26.61 -10.79 -6.22
C PRO A 170 -27.10 -11.86 -7.21
N THR A 171 -27.26 -11.50 -8.49
CA THR A 171 -27.80 -12.40 -9.51
C THR A 171 -26.74 -13.21 -10.25
N THR A 172 -25.52 -12.69 -10.35
CA THR A 172 -24.44 -13.32 -11.15
C THR A 172 -23.32 -13.88 -10.29
N GLY A 173 -23.24 -13.50 -9.01
CA GLY A 173 -22.06 -13.77 -8.19
C GLY A 173 -20.82 -13.01 -8.67
N LEU A 174 -19.66 -13.45 -8.18
CA LEU A 174 -18.35 -12.88 -8.54
C LEU A 174 -17.94 -13.36 -9.94
N THR A 175 -17.66 -12.44 -10.84
CA THR A 175 -17.32 -12.70 -12.24
C THR A 175 -16.25 -11.72 -12.73
N THR A 176 -15.54 -12.06 -13.79
CA THR A 176 -14.63 -11.13 -14.46
C THR A 176 -15.42 -10.14 -15.31
N SER A 177 -15.19 -8.84 -15.09
CA SER A 177 -15.74 -7.75 -15.89
C SER A 177 -14.87 -7.41 -17.12
N GLY A 178 -13.58 -7.70 -17.05
CA GLY A 178 -12.61 -7.54 -18.13
C GLY A 178 -11.19 -7.75 -17.64
N GLU A 179 -10.22 -7.74 -18.55
CA GLU A 179 -8.80 -7.73 -18.22
C GLU A 179 -8.28 -6.30 -18.24
N LEU A 180 -7.51 -5.92 -17.22
CA LEU A 180 -6.82 -4.65 -17.14
C LEU A 180 -5.31 -4.89 -17.14
N THR A 181 -4.59 -4.06 -17.88
CA THR A 181 -3.12 -4.10 -17.99
C THR A 181 -2.55 -2.83 -17.40
N TYR A 182 -1.42 -2.94 -16.71
CA TYR A 182 -0.70 -1.78 -16.20
C TYR A 182 -0.41 -0.79 -17.33
N ALA A 183 -0.67 0.49 -17.07
CA ALA A 183 -0.36 1.57 -17.98
C ALA A 183 0.36 2.70 -17.21
N PRO A 184 1.57 3.09 -17.62
CA PRO A 184 2.23 4.25 -17.03
C PRO A 184 1.51 5.56 -17.42
N GLU A 185 1.85 6.66 -16.76
CA GLU A 185 1.31 7.99 -17.05
C GLU A 185 1.69 8.41 -18.48
N PRO A 186 0.72 8.57 -19.39
CA PRO A 186 0.98 8.80 -20.79
C PRO A 186 1.62 10.17 -21.05
N GLY A 187 2.59 10.22 -21.96
CA GLY A 187 3.26 11.45 -22.39
C GLY A 187 4.41 11.92 -21.49
N THR A 188 4.75 11.17 -20.44
CA THR A 188 5.91 11.44 -19.59
C THR A 188 7.19 10.88 -20.20
N ASP A 189 8.30 11.61 -20.04
CA ASP A 189 9.60 11.23 -20.61
C ASP A 189 10.72 11.36 -19.55
N TRP A 190 11.95 11.01 -19.89
CA TRP A 190 13.11 11.02 -18.98
C TRP A 190 13.36 12.36 -18.28
N LYS A 191 13.01 13.48 -18.93
CA LYS A 191 13.09 14.82 -18.34
C LYS A 191 12.09 15.06 -17.20
N ASP A 192 11.05 14.24 -17.11
CA ASP A 192 9.98 14.32 -16.11
C ASP A 192 10.25 13.41 -14.91
N VAL A 193 11.36 12.66 -14.92
CA VAL A 193 11.83 11.84 -13.81
C VAL A 193 12.31 12.75 -12.68
N ASP A 194 11.67 12.62 -11.52
CA ASP A 194 11.95 13.43 -10.33
C ASP A 194 11.89 12.55 -9.07
N PRO A 195 13.04 12.01 -8.60
CA PRO A 195 13.08 11.12 -7.45
C PRO A 195 12.67 11.77 -6.14
N SER A 196 12.55 13.11 -6.08
CA SER A 196 12.07 13.79 -4.86
C SER A 196 10.57 13.66 -4.63
N LYS A 197 9.83 13.16 -5.63
CA LYS A 197 8.39 12.90 -5.57
C LYS A 197 8.04 11.43 -5.35
N TYR A 198 9.05 10.57 -5.27
CA TYR A 198 8.84 9.14 -5.11
C TYR A 198 8.81 8.80 -3.64
N ASP A 199 7.78 8.07 -3.24
CA ASP A 199 7.72 7.43 -1.94
C ASP A 199 8.63 6.20 -1.98
N ASN A 200 8.62 5.46 -3.09
CA ASN A 200 9.43 4.26 -3.33
C ASN A 200 10.01 4.23 -4.75
N ILE A 201 11.09 3.48 -4.97
CA ILE A 201 11.73 3.39 -6.30
C ILE A 201 10.80 2.83 -7.39
N ILE A 202 9.82 2.01 -7.01
CA ILE A 202 8.81 1.47 -7.94
C ILE A 202 7.95 2.57 -8.58
N ASP A 203 7.83 3.75 -7.95
CA ASP A 203 7.11 4.90 -8.51
C ASP A 203 7.74 5.41 -9.81
N ALA A 204 9.02 5.11 -10.06
CA ALA A 204 9.68 5.43 -11.31
C ALA A 204 9.00 4.78 -12.52
N PHE A 205 8.31 3.64 -12.34
CA PHE A 205 7.55 2.99 -13.41
C PHE A 205 6.31 3.79 -13.84
N HIS A 206 5.79 4.70 -13.02
CA HIS A 206 4.70 5.60 -13.47
C HIS A 206 5.13 6.46 -14.66
N ASN A 207 6.43 6.70 -14.86
CA ASN A 207 6.93 7.38 -16.04
C ASN A 207 6.94 6.45 -17.27
N GLU A 208 6.31 6.88 -18.37
CA GLU A 208 6.14 6.08 -19.59
C GLU A 208 7.48 5.71 -20.24
N ALA A 209 8.45 6.62 -20.29
CA ALA A 209 9.75 6.33 -20.87
C ALA A 209 10.56 5.33 -20.02
N VAL A 210 10.49 5.43 -18.70
CA VAL A 210 11.08 4.47 -17.77
C VAL A 210 10.41 3.11 -17.91
N SER A 211 9.08 3.05 -17.87
CA SER A 211 8.32 1.80 -18.03
C SER A 211 8.63 1.08 -19.34
N LYS A 212 8.67 1.80 -20.47
CA LYS A 212 9.03 1.20 -21.77
C LYS A 212 10.47 0.69 -21.80
N ALA A 213 11.41 1.43 -21.20
CA ALA A 213 12.80 1.00 -21.11
C ALA A 213 12.94 -0.25 -20.23
N ALA A 214 12.16 -0.33 -19.14
CA ALA A 214 12.14 -1.48 -18.25
C ALA A 214 11.51 -2.70 -18.94
N GLU A 215 10.37 -2.54 -19.61
CA GLU A 215 9.73 -3.61 -20.38
C GLU A 215 10.66 -4.15 -21.47
N ALA A 216 11.37 -3.28 -22.20
CA ALA A 216 12.33 -3.69 -23.22
C ALA A 216 13.53 -4.45 -22.64
N LEU A 217 13.90 -4.19 -21.38
CA LEU A 217 15.05 -4.78 -20.72
C LEU A 217 14.71 -6.08 -19.98
N LEU A 218 13.57 -6.10 -19.27
CA LEU A 218 13.13 -7.18 -18.39
C LEU A 218 12.20 -8.17 -19.11
N GLY A 219 11.40 -7.69 -20.07
CA GLY A 219 10.38 -8.49 -20.73
C GLY A 219 9.46 -9.18 -19.71
N LYS A 220 9.42 -10.52 -19.77
CA LYS A 220 8.58 -11.33 -18.87
C LYS A 220 8.99 -11.28 -17.40
N ALA A 221 10.20 -10.85 -17.09
CA ALA A 221 10.66 -10.70 -15.70
C ALA A 221 10.14 -9.42 -15.04
N MET A 222 9.51 -8.52 -15.80
CA MET A 222 9.08 -7.21 -15.29
C MET A 222 8.12 -7.30 -14.09
N PRO A 223 7.08 -8.16 -14.10
CA PRO A 223 6.22 -8.31 -12.92
C PRO A 223 6.98 -8.77 -11.67
N ASP A 224 7.81 -9.80 -11.78
CA ASP A 224 8.55 -10.35 -10.64
C ASP A 224 9.57 -9.36 -10.06
N VAL A 225 10.20 -8.55 -10.93
CA VAL A 225 11.08 -7.45 -10.52
C VAL A 225 10.28 -6.33 -9.87
N ALA A 226 9.13 -5.94 -10.41
CA ALA A 226 8.28 -4.94 -9.79
C ALA A 226 7.82 -5.39 -8.40
N THR A 227 7.36 -6.63 -8.25
CA THR A 227 6.97 -7.21 -6.95
C THR A 227 8.14 -7.18 -5.96
N SER A 228 9.37 -7.47 -6.40
CA SER A 228 10.56 -7.41 -5.53
C SER A 228 10.95 -6.00 -5.07
N LEU A 229 10.29 -4.95 -5.57
CA LEU A 229 10.55 -3.56 -5.23
C LEU A 229 9.41 -2.91 -4.43
N LEU A 230 8.37 -3.68 -4.07
CA LEU A 230 7.15 -3.18 -3.45
C LEU A 230 7.37 -2.64 -2.04
N VAL A 231 8.07 -3.40 -1.20
CA VAL A 231 8.38 -3.00 0.17
C VAL A 231 9.78 -2.41 0.17
N GLY A 232 9.87 -1.09 0.29
CA GLY A 232 11.16 -0.39 0.25
C GLY A 232 11.10 0.95 0.97
N GLY A 233 12.22 1.67 0.89
CA GLY A 233 12.30 3.07 1.32
C GLY A 233 12.48 4.01 0.14
N GLY A 234 12.64 5.30 0.49
CA GLY A 234 12.93 6.34 -0.50
C GLY A 234 14.26 6.13 -1.23
N THR A 235 14.48 6.90 -2.29
CA THR A 235 15.64 6.71 -3.17
C THR A 235 16.91 7.37 -2.65
N GLU A 236 18.05 6.73 -2.91
CA GLU A 236 19.39 7.29 -2.73
C GLU A 236 19.98 7.76 -4.06
N LYS A 237 21.06 8.56 -4.02
CA LYS A 237 21.72 9.10 -5.22
C LYS A 237 23.16 8.64 -5.33
N THR A 238 23.58 8.26 -6.53
CA THR A 238 24.98 7.99 -6.84
C THR A 238 25.74 9.27 -7.18
N ALA A 239 27.06 9.16 -7.27
CA ALA A 239 27.94 10.27 -7.68
C ALA A 239 27.69 10.73 -9.12
N SER A 240 27.20 9.86 -10.02
CA SER A 240 26.85 10.24 -11.40
C SER A 240 25.49 10.93 -11.54
N GLY A 241 24.71 11.02 -10.45
CA GLY A 241 23.37 11.61 -10.46
C GLY A 241 22.26 10.62 -10.84
N ALA A 242 22.59 9.34 -11.02
CA ALA A 242 21.59 8.28 -11.00
C ALA A 242 21.02 8.14 -9.58
N PHE A 243 19.82 7.57 -9.47
CA PHE A 243 19.21 7.25 -8.19
C PHE A 243 18.86 5.78 -8.13
N TYR A 244 18.78 5.23 -6.91
CA TYR A 244 18.53 3.81 -6.69
C TYR A 244 17.78 3.56 -5.38
N ALA A 245 17.20 2.38 -5.25
CA ALA A 245 16.82 1.80 -3.97
C ALA A 245 16.78 0.27 -4.09
N SER A 246 16.68 -0.37 -2.93
CA SER A 246 16.29 -1.79 -2.82
C SER A 246 14.87 -1.90 -2.31
N GLY A 247 14.26 -3.05 -2.55
CA GLY A 247 13.01 -3.45 -1.91
C GLY A 247 12.94 -4.96 -1.71
N CYS A 248 11.81 -5.41 -1.19
CA CYS A 248 11.46 -6.82 -1.07
C CYS A 248 10.02 -7.09 -1.52
N VAL A 249 9.75 -8.38 -1.73
CA VAL A 249 8.39 -8.90 -1.88
C VAL A 249 7.68 -8.80 -0.51
N PRO A 250 6.41 -8.37 -0.46
CA PRO A 250 5.63 -8.39 0.77
C PRO A 250 5.71 -9.74 1.48
N HIS A 251 5.93 -9.73 2.80
CA HIS A 251 6.08 -10.92 3.65
C HIS A 251 7.31 -11.82 3.39
N ASP A 252 8.19 -11.47 2.43
CA ASP A 252 9.37 -12.27 2.05
C ASP A 252 10.65 -11.42 1.91
N CYS A 253 10.86 -10.49 2.83
CA CYS A 253 12.10 -9.71 2.88
C CYS A 253 13.29 -10.60 3.28
N GLY A 254 14.34 -10.57 2.47
CA GLY A 254 15.51 -11.43 2.57
C GLY A 254 15.49 -12.63 1.62
N GLY A 255 14.34 -12.94 1.01
CA GLY A 255 14.17 -14.01 0.03
C GLY A 255 14.34 -13.51 -1.40
N ASN A 256 13.34 -12.79 -1.90
CA ASN A 256 13.25 -12.32 -3.28
C ASN A 256 13.49 -10.81 -3.42
N ASP A 257 14.50 -10.27 -2.74
CA ASP A 257 14.78 -8.83 -2.73
C ASP A 257 15.14 -8.28 -4.12
N GLY A 258 14.68 -7.06 -4.39
CA GLY A 258 14.93 -6.32 -5.61
C GLY A 258 15.89 -5.15 -5.40
N PHE A 259 16.57 -4.76 -6.47
CA PHE A 259 17.33 -3.52 -6.58
C PHE A 259 17.02 -2.88 -7.93
N MET A 260 16.82 -1.56 -7.92
CA MET A 260 16.65 -0.78 -9.13
C MET A 260 17.50 0.49 -9.04
N ALA A 261 18.19 0.81 -10.14
CA ALA A 261 18.80 2.11 -10.35
C ALA A 261 18.37 2.71 -11.69
N VAL A 262 18.17 4.03 -11.69
CA VAL A 262 17.72 4.83 -12.82
C VAL A 262 18.74 5.92 -13.08
N ASP A 263 19.30 5.94 -14.29
CA ASP A 263 20.15 7.02 -14.78
C ASP A 263 19.33 7.88 -15.76
N PRO A 264 18.72 8.99 -15.29
CA PRO A 264 17.89 9.85 -16.12
C PRO A 264 18.70 10.68 -17.12
N VAL A 265 20.03 10.74 -17.01
CA VAL A 265 20.89 11.47 -17.97
C VAL A 265 21.27 10.56 -19.13
N LYS A 266 21.58 9.29 -18.85
CA LYS A 266 21.93 8.30 -19.89
C LYS A 266 20.73 7.52 -20.41
N HIS A 267 19.55 7.72 -19.82
CA HIS A 267 18.32 7.00 -20.13
C HIS A 267 18.52 5.48 -19.99
N LYS A 268 19.10 5.08 -18.85
CA LYS A 268 19.46 3.68 -18.55
C LYS A 268 18.85 3.23 -17.24
N LEU A 269 18.53 1.94 -17.19
CA LEU A 269 18.02 1.24 -16.03
C LEU A 269 18.93 0.07 -15.71
N TYR A 270 19.00 -0.24 -14.42
CA TYR A 270 19.76 -1.35 -13.88
C TYR A 270 18.92 -2.04 -12.83
N PHE A 271 18.75 -3.35 -12.95
CA PHE A 271 17.93 -4.15 -12.06
C PHE A 271 18.73 -5.34 -11.55
N ALA A 272 18.56 -5.67 -10.28
CA ALA A 272 18.92 -6.97 -9.76
C ALA A 272 17.76 -7.55 -8.96
N ARG A 273 17.60 -8.87 -8.99
CA ARG A 273 16.60 -9.56 -8.18
C ARG A 273 17.20 -10.84 -7.63
N ARG A 274 17.05 -11.06 -6.33
CA ARG A 274 17.36 -12.35 -5.70
C ARG A 274 16.28 -13.36 -6.09
N GLY A 275 16.69 -14.59 -6.35
CA GLY A 275 15.80 -15.70 -6.64
C GLY A 275 16.40 -16.98 -6.11
N ASP A 276 15.97 -18.12 -6.65
CA ASP A 276 16.44 -19.44 -6.20
C ASP A 276 17.91 -19.72 -6.54
N ASN A 277 18.50 -18.92 -7.43
CA ASN A 277 19.90 -19.05 -7.84
C ASN A 277 20.85 -18.49 -6.77
N PRO A 278 22.06 -19.08 -6.63
CA PRO A 278 23.08 -18.54 -5.73
C PRO A 278 23.51 -17.11 -6.08
N GLU A 279 23.44 -16.74 -7.35
CA GLU A 279 23.73 -15.40 -7.85
C GLU A 279 22.43 -14.70 -8.24
N PRO A 280 22.24 -13.42 -7.88
CA PRO A 280 21.07 -12.64 -8.29
C PRO A 280 21.02 -12.47 -9.81
N ASP A 281 19.81 -12.49 -10.36
CA ASP A 281 19.60 -12.15 -11.76
C ASP A 281 19.81 -10.64 -11.94
N THR A 282 20.47 -10.24 -13.04
CA THR A 282 20.80 -8.83 -13.30
C THR A 282 20.49 -8.41 -14.72
N TRP A 283 19.93 -7.21 -14.86
CA TRP A 283 19.59 -6.60 -16.15
C TRP A 283 20.07 -5.16 -16.22
N PRO A 284 20.94 -4.80 -17.18
CA PRO A 284 21.76 -5.70 -18.00
C PRO A 284 22.70 -6.55 -17.12
N PRO A 285 23.51 -7.47 -17.67
CA PRO A 285 24.50 -8.20 -16.88
C PRO A 285 25.39 -7.26 -16.05
N VAL A 286 25.63 -7.57 -14.78
CA VAL A 286 26.36 -6.70 -13.82
C VAL A 286 27.73 -6.21 -14.31
N LYS A 287 28.41 -6.98 -15.17
CA LYS A 287 29.69 -6.59 -15.79
C LYS A 287 29.60 -5.34 -16.67
N ASP A 288 28.41 -5.01 -17.14
CA ASP A 288 28.13 -3.87 -18.01
C ASP A 288 27.65 -2.64 -17.21
N TRP A 289 27.64 -2.72 -15.88
CA TRP A 289 27.18 -1.64 -15.01
C TRP A 289 28.29 -0.60 -14.79
N PRO A 290 27.94 0.69 -14.72
CA PRO A 290 28.85 1.72 -14.23
C PRO A 290 29.34 1.40 -12.82
N ALA A 291 30.58 1.80 -12.53
CA ALA A 291 31.23 1.45 -11.25
C ALA A 291 30.50 1.98 -10.02
N ASP A 292 29.87 3.15 -10.12
CA ASP A 292 29.10 3.76 -9.03
C ASP A 292 27.73 3.08 -8.82
N ILE A 293 27.09 2.61 -9.90
CA ILE A 293 25.86 1.79 -9.81
C ILE A 293 26.18 0.42 -9.22
N LYS A 294 27.26 -0.22 -9.68
CA LYS A 294 27.72 -1.49 -9.09
C LYS A 294 28.03 -1.32 -7.61
N LYS A 295 28.72 -0.23 -7.24
CA LYS A 295 28.98 0.08 -5.84
C LYS A 295 27.68 0.25 -5.04
N ALA A 296 26.72 1.02 -5.55
CA ALA A 296 25.42 1.20 -4.90
C ALA A 296 24.71 -0.14 -4.66
N TYR A 297 24.73 -1.03 -5.65
CA TYR A 297 24.20 -2.39 -5.52
C TYR A 297 24.95 -3.24 -4.51
N ASP A 298 26.28 -3.28 -4.56
CA ASP A 298 27.09 -4.04 -3.61
C ASP A 298 26.87 -3.55 -2.16
N ASP A 299 26.78 -2.23 -1.96
CA ASP A 299 26.49 -1.62 -0.66
C ASP A 299 25.07 -1.98 -0.19
N ALA A 300 24.09 -1.98 -1.09
CA ALA A 300 22.70 -2.32 -0.79
C ALA A 300 22.48 -3.82 -0.50
N GLN A 301 23.31 -4.70 -1.06
CA GLN A 301 23.30 -6.13 -0.75
C GLN A 301 24.07 -6.47 0.55
N GLY A 302 25.10 -5.68 0.89
CA GLY A 302 25.92 -5.86 2.10
C GLY A 302 25.35 -5.22 3.35
N SER A 303 24.42 -4.28 3.18
CA SER A 303 23.61 -3.71 4.26
C SER A 303 22.47 -4.70 4.52
N ALA A 304 22.60 -5.53 5.57
CA ALA A 304 21.49 -6.36 6.01
C ALA A 304 20.26 -5.46 6.25
N ASN A 305 19.15 -5.76 5.56
CA ASN A 305 17.83 -5.22 5.90
C ASN A 305 17.50 -5.53 7.37
#